data_AF-A0A1H5BM73-F1
#
_entry.id   AF-A0A1H5BM73-F1
#
_cell.length_a   1.000
_cell.length_b   1.000
_cell.length_c   1.000
_cell.angle_alpha   90.00
_cell.angle_beta   90.00
_cell.angle_gamma   90.00
#
_symmetry.space_group_name_H-M   'P 1'
#
loop_
_entity.id
_entity.type
_entity.pdbx_description
1 polymer ?
#
loop_
_entity_poly.entity_id
_entity_poly.type
_entity_poly.pdbx_seq_one_letter_code
_entity_poly.pdbx_strand_id
1 'polypeptide(L)'
;MRKSRSLARLALGALGAMTLVVALPASAHANVLTLLPQNADGMEQTFSPAYDYDGDGCYATAAIGADGTLNPGLKLGGDVNGKCHDHAQLANANTYSRAKCNNGWCAVMYASYFEKDQITLGPAALGHTHDWEHVIVWIRDNQAEYVSVSQHNTYQLAARSAIRFDGTHPKIVYHKDGVSSHCFRFASNNDEPAENATGNWFFPRLVGWNGYPAGYRDKLMSADFGSATIKIDDGDFQWALDYAKPSGIPFDAYA
;
A
#
# COMPACT_ATOMS: atom_id res chain seq x y z
N MET A 1 -46.56 -13.04 -81.50
CA MET A 1 -45.36 -12.18 -81.32
C MET A 1 -45.28 -11.84 -79.83
N ARG A 2 -44.41 -12.50 -79.02
CA ARG A 2 -43.11 -12.00 -78.50
C ARG A 2 -43.24 -10.60 -77.86
N LYS A 3 -42.94 -10.31 -76.58
CA LYS A 3 -41.97 -10.80 -75.56
C LYS A 3 -42.56 -10.46 -74.17
N SER A 4 -42.55 -11.31 -73.14
CA SER A 4 -41.46 -11.77 -72.25
C SER A 4 -40.90 -10.72 -71.26
N ARG A 5 -40.89 -11.14 -69.97
CA ARG A 5 -40.11 -10.69 -68.81
C ARG A 5 -40.70 -9.47 -68.05
N SER A 6 -40.72 -9.39 -66.72
CA SER A 6 -40.08 -10.21 -65.68
C SER A 6 -40.49 -9.72 -64.28
N LEU A 7 -40.60 -10.67 -63.36
CA LEU A 7 -40.17 -10.63 -61.94
C LEU A 7 -40.84 -9.64 -60.97
N ALA A 8 -41.67 -10.26 -60.13
CA ALA A 8 -41.89 -9.92 -58.74
C ALA A 8 -40.60 -9.52 -58.01
N ARG A 9 -40.73 -8.54 -57.10
CA ARG A 9 -39.94 -8.43 -55.88
C ARG A 9 -40.71 -7.57 -54.88
N LEU A 10 -41.34 -8.23 -53.90
CA LEU A 10 -41.62 -7.63 -52.60
C LEU A 10 -40.26 -7.23 -52.00
N ALA A 11 -40.10 -5.95 -51.68
CA ALA A 11 -39.07 -5.51 -50.75
C ALA A 11 -39.76 -5.28 -49.40
N LEU A 12 -39.68 -6.29 -48.53
CA LEU A 12 -39.96 -6.12 -47.10
C LEU A 12 -38.93 -5.10 -46.56
N GLY A 13 -39.42 -3.98 -46.04
CA GLY A 13 -38.61 -3.03 -45.30
C GLY A 13 -38.21 -3.65 -43.95
N ALA A 14 -36.97 -4.09 -43.83
CA ALA A 14 -36.36 -4.40 -42.53
C ALA A 14 -35.74 -3.12 -41.98
N LEU A 15 -36.48 -2.39 -41.15
CA LEU A 15 -35.90 -1.40 -40.24
C LEU A 15 -35.16 -2.15 -39.13
N GLY A 16 -33.87 -2.40 -39.36
CA GLY A 16 -32.97 -2.89 -38.31
C GLY A 16 -32.75 -1.79 -37.29
N ALA A 17 -33.36 -1.92 -36.11
CA ALA A 17 -33.02 -1.09 -34.96
C ALA A 17 -31.59 -1.45 -34.51
N MET A 18 -30.60 -0.66 -34.90
CA MET A 18 -29.28 -0.71 -34.27
C MET A 18 -29.40 -0.12 -32.86
N THR A 19 -29.59 -0.98 -31.87
CA THR A 19 -29.36 -0.64 -30.47
C THR A 19 -27.87 -0.36 -30.30
N LEU A 20 -27.50 0.91 -30.28
CA LEU A 20 -26.17 1.36 -29.88
C LEU A 20 -25.99 1.03 -28.39
N VAL A 21 -25.32 -0.08 -28.08
CA VAL A 21 -24.88 -0.37 -26.72
C VAL A 21 -23.78 0.64 -26.39
N VAL A 22 -24.15 1.71 -25.69
CA VAL A 22 -23.18 2.59 -25.06
C VAL A 22 -22.54 1.79 -23.94
N ALA A 23 -21.39 1.17 -24.23
CA ALA A 23 -20.53 0.64 -23.18
C ALA A 23 -20.01 1.83 -22.38
N LEU A 24 -20.69 2.15 -21.28
CA LEU A 24 -20.14 3.05 -20.28
C LEU A 24 -18.82 2.41 -19.82
N PRO A 25 -17.66 3.09 -19.92
CA PRO A 25 -16.44 2.55 -19.34
C PRO A 25 -16.73 2.35 -17.86
N ALA A 26 -16.68 1.10 -17.39
CA ALA A 26 -16.79 0.82 -15.97
C ALA A 26 -15.67 1.62 -15.30
N SER A 27 -16.02 2.61 -14.50
CA SER A 27 -15.09 3.27 -13.61
C SER A 27 -14.59 2.19 -12.65
N ALA A 28 -13.46 1.56 -12.96
CA ALA A 28 -12.84 0.61 -12.07
C ALA A 28 -12.37 1.40 -10.85
N HIS A 29 -13.16 1.35 -9.77
CA HIS A 29 -12.77 1.82 -8.45
C HIS A 29 -11.84 0.78 -7.83
N ALA A 30 -10.94 1.25 -6.96
CA ALA A 30 -10.26 0.43 -5.97
C ALA A 30 -11.20 -0.55 -5.25
N ASN A 31 -10.70 -1.73 -4.92
CA ASN A 31 -11.45 -2.68 -4.12
C ASN A 31 -11.19 -2.37 -2.65
N VAL A 32 -12.13 -1.66 -2.03
CA VAL A 32 -12.10 -1.42 -0.58
C VAL A 32 -12.46 -2.72 0.14
N LEU A 33 -11.44 -3.46 0.56
CA LEU A 33 -11.62 -4.68 1.35
C LEU A 33 -12.04 -4.35 2.78
N THR A 34 -12.79 -5.24 3.41
CA THR A 34 -13.02 -5.14 4.85
C THR A 34 -11.73 -5.50 5.59
N LEU A 35 -11.18 -4.53 6.31
CA LEU A 35 -9.91 -4.67 7.00
C LEU A 35 -9.91 -5.76 8.11
N LEU A 36 -8.75 -6.35 8.39
CA LEU A 36 -8.55 -7.28 9.50
C LEU A 36 -8.59 -6.56 10.86
N PRO A 37 -9.05 -7.22 11.93
CA PRO A 37 -9.08 -6.60 13.25
C PRO A 37 -7.67 -6.24 13.74
N GLN A 38 -7.61 -5.19 14.56
CA GLN A 38 -6.42 -4.83 15.32
C GLN A 38 -5.99 -6.03 16.19
N ASN A 39 -4.80 -6.58 15.93
CA ASN A 39 -4.29 -7.74 16.65
C ASN A 39 -2.76 -7.80 16.48
N ALA A 40 -2.03 -7.08 17.32
CA ALA A 40 -0.57 -7.02 17.28
C ALA A 40 -0.02 -7.16 18.70
N ASP A 41 1.19 -7.69 18.81
CA ASP A 41 1.83 -7.85 20.11
C ASP A 41 2.18 -6.47 20.70
N GLY A 42 2.32 -6.39 22.03
CA GLY A 42 2.45 -5.11 22.73
C GLY A 42 3.59 -4.21 22.22
N MET A 43 4.73 -4.80 21.83
CA MET A 43 5.86 -4.04 21.26
C MET A 43 5.54 -3.48 19.87
N GLU A 44 4.93 -4.30 19.01
CA GLU A 44 4.51 -3.87 17.67
C GLU A 44 3.47 -2.75 17.78
N GLN A 45 2.54 -2.86 18.73
CA GLN A 45 1.55 -1.81 18.96
C GLN A 45 2.17 -0.53 19.52
N THR A 46 3.11 -0.65 20.46
CA THR A 46 3.71 0.51 21.16
C THR A 46 4.49 1.39 20.20
N PHE A 47 5.19 0.79 19.24
CA PHE A 47 6.11 1.51 18.37
C PHE A 47 5.62 1.64 16.93
N SER A 48 4.32 1.40 16.68
CA SER A 48 3.75 1.53 15.34
C SER A 48 3.91 2.96 14.81
N PRO A 49 4.11 3.19 13.49
CA PRO A 49 4.21 4.56 12.99
C PRO A 49 2.87 5.30 13.08
N ALA A 50 2.98 6.62 13.20
CA ALA A 50 1.88 7.55 12.98
C ALA A 50 2.02 8.05 11.54
N TYR A 51 1.03 7.80 10.69
CA TYR A 51 1.14 8.04 9.25
C TYR A 51 0.46 9.33 8.82
N ASP A 52 1.04 9.95 7.81
CA ASP A 52 0.35 10.86 6.90
C ASP A 52 0.54 10.37 5.45
N TYR A 53 -0.34 10.83 4.56
CA TYR A 53 -0.35 10.49 3.15
C TYR A 53 -0.57 11.77 2.37
N ASP A 54 0.46 12.22 1.65
CA ASP A 54 0.38 13.40 0.80
C ASP A 54 -0.64 13.17 -0.32
N GLY A 55 -1.20 14.26 -0.85
CA GLY A 55 -2.24 14.20 -1.88
C GLY A 55 -1.81 13.62 -3.23
N ASP A 56 -0.57 13.15 -3.38
CA ASP A 56 0.02 12.73 -4.64
C ASP A 56 0.10 11.21 -4.86
N GLY A 57 -0.37 10.40 -3.91
CA GLY A 57 -0.40 8.94 -4.02
C GLY A 57 -1.72 8.30 -3.58
N CYS A 58 -1.79 6.97 -3.55
CA CYS A 58 -2.92 6.27 -2.93
C CYS A 58 -2.86 6.36 -1.40
N TYR A 59 -4.00 6.20 -0.73
CA TYR A 59 -3.99 5.85 0.69
C TYR A 59 -3.58 4.39 0.88
N ALA A 60 -3.01 4.09 2.04
CA ALA A 60 -2.87 2.71 2.47
C ALA A 60 -4.24 2.05 2.62
N THR A 61 -4.32 0.76 2.31
CA THR A 61 -5.54 -0.04 2.44
C THR A 61 -5.21 -1.49 2.85
N ALA A 62 -6.20 -2.29 3.19
CA ALA A 62 -6.00 -3.70 3.46
C ALA A 62 -5.58 -4.48 2.18
N ALA A 63 -4.40 -5.10 2.24
CA ALA A 63 -3.93 -6.08 1.26
C ALA A 63 -4.69 -7.43 1.29
N ILE A 64 -5.29 -7.80 2.43
CA ILE A 64 -6.14 -8.98 2.57
C ILE A 64 -7.38 -8.63 3.38
N GLY A 65 -8.54 -9.02 2.87
CA GLY A 65 -9.83 -8.76 3.50
C GLY A 65 -10.12 -9.74 4.64
N ALA A 66 -11.08 -9.39 5.50
CA ALA A 66 -11.58 -10.26 6.56
C ALA A 66 -12.19 -11.58 6.04
N ASP A 67 -12.60 -11.62 4.77
CA ASP A 67 -13.04 -12.82 4.04
C ASP A 67 -11.88 -13.62 3.42
N GLY A 68 -10.64 -13.14 3.58
CA GLY A 68 -9.43 -13.72 3.04
C GLY A 68 -9.16 -13.34 1.58
N THR A 69 -9.97 -12.48 0.95
CA THR A 69 -9.71 -12.01 -0.42
C THR A 69 -8.45 -11.15 -0.45
N LEU A 70 -7.53 -11.43 -1.37
CA LEU A 70 -6.36 -10.57 -1.59
C LEU A 70 -6.76 -9.36 -2.43
N ASN A 71 -6.18 -8.21 -2.12
CA ASN A 71 -6.47 -6.99 -2.86
C ASN A 71 -5.91 -7.12 -4.29
N PRO A 72 -6.76 -7.02 -5.32
CA PRO A 72 -6.32 -7.16 -6.71
C PRO A 72 -5.53 -5.93 -7.21
N GLY A 73 -5.36 -4.92 -6.37
CA GLY A 73 -4.74 -3.65 -6.71
C GLY A 73 -5.59 -2.83 -7.67
N LEU A 74 -5.00 -1.74 -8.15
CA LEU A 74 -5.61 -0.82 -9.09
C LEU A 74 -4.73 -0.72 -10.34
N LYS A 75 -5.36 -0.82 -11.51
CA LYS A 75 -4.67 -0.58 -12.77
C LYS A 75 -4.23 0.87 -12.86
N LEU A 76 -3.08 1.09 -13.49
CA LEU A 76 -2.62 2.44 -13.82
C LEU A 76 -3.59 3.15 -14.77
N GLY A 77 -3.63 4.46 -14.65
CA GLY A 77 -4.46 5.32 -15.49
C GLY A 77 -5.05 6.49 -14.72
N GLY A 78 -5.40 7.55 -15.45
CA GLY A 78 -5.96 8.77 -14.87
C GLY A 78 -4.94 9.45 -13.96
N ASP A 79 -5.40 9.93 -12.81
CA ASP A 79 -4.54 10.64 -11.85
C ASP A 79 -3.70 9.67 -11.01
N VAL A 80 -2.58 10.15 -10.49
CA VAL A 80 -1.62 9.37 -9.67
C VAL A 80 -2.29 8.79 -8.41
N ASN A 81 -3.14 9.58 -7.76
CA ASN A 81 -3.97 9.22 -6.60
C ASN A 81 -5.40 8.79 -6.99
N GLY A 82 -5.69 8.76 -8.30
CA GLY A 82 -7.04 8.60 -8.82
C GLY A 82 -7.65 7.26 -8.42
N LYS A 83 -8.83 7.34 -7.77
CA LYS A 83 -9.66 6.20 -7.32
C LYS A 83 -9.04 5.32 -6.23
N CYS A 84 -7.98 5.76 -5.56
CA CYS A 84 -7.35 5.07 -4.44
C CYS A 84 -7.00 6.00 -3.26
N HIS A 85 -7.52 7.23 -3.26
CA HIS A 85 -7.28 8.25 -2.23
C HIS A 85 -8.59 8.74 -1.61
N ASP A 86 -9.61 7.88 -1.55
CA ASP A 86 -10.88 8.21 -0.88
C ASP A 86 -10.84 7.74 0.58
N HIS A 87 -11.62 8.40 1.45
CA HIS A 87 -11.69 8.06 2.88
C HIS A 87 -12.03 6.57 3.12
N ALA A 88 -12.74 5.91 2.20
CA ALA A 88 -13.08 4.50 2.34
C ALA A 88 -11.84 3.58 2.36
N GLN A 89 -10.81 3.87 1.55
CA GLN A 89 -9.54 3.16 1.53
C GLN A 89 -8.82 3.36 2.87
N LEU A 90 -8.67 4.62 3.30
CA LEU A 90 -7.98 4.96 4.54
C LEU A 90 -8.69 4.33 5.76
N ALA A 91 -10.02 4.41 5.82
CA ALA A 91 -10.82 3.79 6.88
C ALA A 91 -10.74 2.26 6.88
N ASN A 92 -10.31 1.65 5.77
CA ASN A 92 -10.06 0.22 5.62
C ASN A 92 -8.58 -0.15 5.54
N ALA A 93 -7.70 0.71 6.05
CA ALA A 93 -6.28 0.44 6.11
C ALA A 93 -5.91 -0.58 7.20
N ASN A 94 -5.07 -1.54 6.80
CA ASN A 94 -4.25 -2.30 7.72
C ASN A 94 -2.78 -1.95 7.52
N THR A 95 -2.05 -1.91 8.63
CA THR A 95 -0.59 -2.07 8.62
C THR A 95 -0.28 -3.47 9.13
N TYR A 96 0.76 -4.10 8.59
CA TYR A 96 1.19 -5.45 8.98
C TYR A 96 2.55 -5.36 9.63
N SER A 97 2.84 -6.16 10.66
CA SER A 97 4.16 -6.12 11.29
C SER A 97 4.80 -7.47 11.54
N ARG A 98 6.11 -7.42 11.69
CA ARG A 98 6.94 -8.51 12.18
C ARG A 98 8.09 -7.97 13.02
N ALA A 99 8.31 -8.58 14.17
CA ALA A 99 9.38 -8.23 15.09
C ALA A 99 10.48 -9.28 15.15
N LYS A 100 11.71 -8.85 15.41
CA LYS A 100 12.85 -9.70 15.79
C LYS A 100 13.63 -9.04 16.92
N CYS A 101 14.01 -9.80 17.93
CA CYS A 101 14.82 -9.32 19.04
C CYS A 101 16.04 -10.23 19.26
N ASN A 102 17.22 -9.62 19.42
CA ASN A 102 18.43 -10.28 19.88
C ASN A 102 19.45 -9.24 20.38
N ASN A 103 20.43 -9.70 21.16
CA ASN A 103 21.57 -8.88 21.58
C ASN A 103 21.19 -7.54 22.23
N GLY A 104 20.08 -7.51 22.98
CA GLY A 104 19.57 -6.32 23.66
C GLY A 104 18.85 -5.31 22.76
N TRP A 105 18.61 -5.65 21.50
CA TRP A 105 17.88 -4.83 20.53
C TRP A 105 16.67 -5.57 19.98
N CYS A 106 15.65 -4.81 19.61
CA CYS A 106 14.52 -5.28 18.84
C CYS A 106 14.35 -4.44 17.58
N ALA A 107 13.95 -5.06 16.48
CA ALA A 107 13.52 -4.40 15.28
C ALA A 107 12.07 -4.80 15.01
N VAL A 108 11.19 -3.83 14.82
CA VAL A 108 9.84 -4.07 14.32
C VAL A 108 9.71 -3.44 12.95
N MET A 109 9.42 -4.26 11.93
CA MET A 109 9.11 -3.79 10.59
C MET A 109 7.59 -3.72 10.42
N TYR A 110 7.12 -2.61 9.87
CA TYR A 110 5.74 -2.31 9.53
C TYR A 110 5.62 -2.19 8.02
N ALA A 111 4.75 -2.98 7.41
CA ALA A 111 4.46 -2.98 5.98
C ALA A 111 3.10 -2.34 5.71
N SER A 112 3.06 -1.36 4.81
CA SER A 112 1.84 -0.70 4.34
C SER A 112 1.62 -1.00 2.87
N TYR A 113 0.37 -1.29 2.51
CA TYR A 113 -0.01 -1.66 1.15
C TYR A 113 -0.79 -0.55 0.47
N PHE A 114 -0.46 -0.28 -0.79
CA PHE A 114 -1.19 0.64 -1.67
C PHE A 114 -1.62 -0.06 -2.95
N GLU A 115 -2.75 0.34 -3.52
CA GLU A 115 -3.33 -0.39 -4.65
C GLU A 115 -2.56 -0.19 -5.97
N LYS A 116 -1.84 0.93 -6.09
CA LYS A 116 -0.92 1.22 -7.19
C LYS A 116 0.14 2.23 -6.75
N ASP A 117 1.27 2.20 -7.44
CA ASP A 117 2.27 3.26 -7.46
C ASP A 117 2.33 3.80 -8.89
N GLN A 118 1.85 5.03 -9.09
CA GLN A 118 1.75 5.65 -10.41
C GLN A 118 2.60 6.92 -10.49
N ILE A 119 3.51 6.95 -11.45
CA ILE A 119 4.48 8.03 -11.62
C ILE A 119 3.91 9.17 -12.48
N THR A 120 3.16 8.84 -13.54
CA THR A 120 2.69 9.82 -14.53
C THR A 120 1.18 9.81 -14.71
N LEU A 121 0.61 10.93 -15.19
CA LEU A 121 -0.83 11.07 -15.46
C LEU A 121 -1.24 10.43 -16.79
N GLY A 122 -2.51 10.05 -16.88
CA GLY A 122 -3.16 9.70 -18.15
C GLY A 122 -3.19 8.19 -18.47
N PRO A 123 -3.67 7.80 -19.67
CA PRO A 123 -3.97 6.41 -20.01
C PRO A 123 -2.74 5.54 -20.29
N ALA A 124 -1.56 6.15 -20.48
CA ALA A 124 -0.27 5.47 -20.68
C ALA A 124 0.67 5.75 -19.50
N ALA A 125 0.10 5.72 -18.29
CA ALA A 125 0.82 6.01 -17.06
C ALA A 125 1.94 4.99 -16.81
N LEU A 126 3.07 5.47 -16.30
CA LEU A 126 4.19 4.67 -15.82
C LEU A 126 4.01 4.36 -14.32
N GLY A 127 4.58 3.24 -13.87
CA GLY A 127 4.46 2.75 -12.50
C GLY A 127 4.07 1.27 -12.47
N HIS A 128 3.45 0.81 -11.40
CA HIS A 128 2.93 -0.54 -11.28
C HIS A 128 1.65 -0.63 -10.43
N THR A 129 0.87 -1.68 -10.71
CA THR A 129 -0.20 -2.11 -9.80
C THR A 129 0.43 -2.71 -8.55
N HIS A 130 -0.20 -2.48 -7.39
CA HIS A 130 0.32 -2.75 -6.06
C HIS A 130 1.50 -1.86 -5.68
N ASP A 131 1.63 -1.58 -4.40
CA ASP A 131 2.84 -1.04 -3.79
C ASP A 131 2.96 -1.49 -2.33
N TRP A 132 4.19 -1.60 -1.86
CA TRP A 132 4.54 -2.03 -0.51
C TRP A 132 5.71 -1.21 0.02
N GLU A 133 5.41 -0.41 1.04
CA GLU A 133 6.42 0.39 1.73
C GLU A 133 6.59 -0.07 3.19
N HIS A 134 7.79 0.12 3.72
CA HIS A 134 8.24 -0.43 4.99
C HIS A 134 8.80 0.65 5.92
N VAL A 135 8.43 0.58 7.19
CA VAL A 135 9.07 1.34 8.29
C VAL A 135 9.67 0.33 9.26
N ILE A 136 10.92 0.52 9.67
CA ILE A 136 11.60 -0.33 10.65
C ILE A 136 11.95 0.52 11.86
N VAL A 137 11.44 0.15 13.02
CA VAL A 137 11.75 0.82 14.29
C VAL A 137 12.74 -0.02 15.08
N TRP A 138 13.91 0.55 15.36
CA TRP A 138 14.99 -0.06 16.12
C TRP A 138 14.92 0.37 17.57
N ILE A 139 14.71 -0.60 18.46
CA ILE A 139 14.30 -0.40 19.84
C ILE A 139 15.36 -0.97 20.77
N ARG A 140 15.72 -0.19 21.79
CA ARG A 140 16.53 -0.61 22.94
C ARG A 140 15.97 0.02 24.19
N ASP A 141 15.98 -0.70 25.31
CA ASP A 141 15.53 -0.20 26.62
C ASP A 141 14.13 0.45 26.59
N ASN A 142 13.21 -0.16 25.81
CA ASN A 142 11.84 0.33 25.60
C ASN A 142 11.76 1.75 25.00
N GLN A 143 12.74 2.12 24.16
CA GLN A 143 12.76 3.36 23.40
C GLN A 143 13.12 3.10 21.94
N ALA A 144 12.40 3.75 21.02
CA ALA A 144 12.77 3.81 19.61
C ALA A 144 13.99 4.72 19.44
N GLU A 145 15.15 4.12 19.19
CA GLU A 145 16.46 4.78 19.08
C GLU A 145 16.77 5.21 17.65
N TYR A 146 16.33 4.40 16.67
CA TYR A 146 16.45 4.69 15.25
C TYR A 146 15.19 4.25 14.51
N VAL A 147 14.95 4.86 13.36
CA VAL A 147 13.91 4.43 12.43
C VAL A 147 14.50 4.42 11.02
N SER A 148 14.20 3.37 10.27
CA SER A 148 14.49 3.28 8.84
C SER A 148 13.17 3.30 8.07
N VAL A 149 13.12 4.02 6.96
CA VAL A 149 11.96 4.07 6.05
C VAL A 149 12.40 3.65 4.65
N SER A 150 11.58 2.87 3.95
CA SER A 150 11.86 2.48 2.57
C SER A 150 11.87 3.71 1.65
N GLN A 151 12.85 3.73 0.76
CA GLN A 151 12.97 4.66 -0.36
C GLN A 151 13.27 3.85 -1.62
N HIS A 152 12.21 3.44 -2.30
CA HIS A 152 12.28 2.56 -3.46
C HIS A 152 13.01 1.24 -3.10
N ASN A 153 14.21 1.03 -3.64
CA ASN A 153 15.04 -0.15 -3.38
C ASN A 153 16.03 0.03 -2.22
N THR A 154 15.95 1.13 -1.49
CA THR A 154 16.88 1.49 -0.41
C THR A 154 16.13 1.86 0.87
N TYR A 155 16.87 2.24 1.92
CA TYR A 155 16.29 2.75 3.15
C TYR A 155 16.97 4.04 3.57
N GLN A 156 16.18 5.02 3.98
CA GLN A 156 16.67 6.16 4.73
C GLN A 156 16.64 5.83 6.22
N LEU A 157 17.75 6.04 6.91
CA LEU A 157 17.89 5.84 8.34
C LEU A 157 18.00 7.18 9.07
N ALA A 158 17.29 7.33 10.19
CA ALA A 158 17.47 8.46 11.09
C ALA A 158 17.54 8.00 12.55
N ALA A 159 18.37 8.69 13.34
CA ALA A 159 18.36 8.59 14.79
C ALA A 159 17.12 9.29 15.36
N ARG A 160 16.68 8.86 16.54
CA ARG A 160 15.53 9.42 17.27
C ARG A 160 15.51 10.94 17.29
N SER A 161 16.67 11.57 17.48
CA SER A 161 16.82 13.03 17.59
C SER A 161 16.43 13.81 16.31
N ALA A 162 16.40 13.14 15.15
CA ALA A 162 16.02 13.72 13.87
C ALA A 162 14.58 13.39 13.47
N ILE A 163 13.83 12.66 14.30
CA ILE A 163 12.49 12.15 13.98
C ILE A 163 11.47 12.81 14.90
N ARG A 164 10.34 13.21 14.32
CA ARG A 164 9.17 13.68 15.07
C ARG A 164 8.35 12.47 15.54
N PHE A 165 7.80 12.55 16.74
CA PHE A 165 6.99 11.48 17.32
C PHE A 165 5.63 11.99 17.79
N ASP A 166 4.62 11.13 17.72
CA ASP A 166 3.42 11.19 18.56
C ASP A 166 3.57 10.14 19.66
N GLY A 167 3.91 10.54 20.88
CA GLY A 167 4.28 9.60 21.95
C GLY A 167 5.48 8.71 21.56
N THR A 168 5.22 7.41 21.37
CA THR A 168 6.19 6.40 20.94
C THR A 168 6.16 6.12 19.43
N HIS A 169 5.22 6.74 18.71
CA HIS A 169 4.96 6.50 17.30
C HIS A 169 5.76 7.48 16.42
N PRO A 170 6.72 7.01 15.60
CA PRO A 170 7.42 7.89 14.67
C PRO A 170 6.46 8.41 13.61
N LYS A 171 6.55 9.71 13.29
CA LYS A 171 5.72 10.37 12.28
C LYS A 171 6.32 10.20 10.89
N ILE A 172 5.62 9.44 10.04
CA ILE A 172 6.08 9.02 8.71
C ILE A 172 5.07 9.47 7.66
N VAL A 173 5.55 9.95 6.52
CA VAL A 173 4.71 10.42 5.42
C VAL A 173 4.96 9.58 4.17
N TYR A 174 3.89 9.08 3.56
CA TYR A 174 3.93 8.50 2.22
C TYR A 174 3.71 9.61 1.19
N HIS A 175 4.58 9.69 0.19
CA HIS A 175 4.58 10.78 -0.78
C HIS A 175 5.18 10.33 -2.10
N LYS A 176 4.96 11.13 -3.14
CA LYS A 176 5.65 10.98 -4.42
C LYS A 176 7.03 11.64 -4.37
N ASP A 177 8.08 10.87 -4.68
CA ASP A 177 9.47 11.36 -4.65
C ASP A 177 9.82 12.10 -5.96
N GLY A 178 9.36 13.35 -6.06
CA GLY A 178 9.61 14.23 -7.19
C GLY A 178 9.10 13.63 -8.52
N VAL A 179 10.01 13.33 -9.44
CA VAL A 179 9.68 12.71 -10.74
C VAL A 179 9.65 11.18 -10.69
N SER A 180 10.04 10.57 -9.56
CA SER A 180 10.07 9.12 -9.34
C SER A 180 8.72 8.56 -8.85
N SER A 181 8.72 7.27 -8.50
CA SER A 181 7.69 6.56 -7.73
C SER A 181 7.50 7.12 -6.32
N HIS A 182 6.59 6.52 -5.56
CA HIS A 182 6.33 6.88 -4.18
C HIS A 182 7.34 6.24 -3.23
N CYS A 183 7.47 6.83 -2.03
CA CYS A 183 8.18 6.22 -0.92
C CYS A 183 7.79 6.87 0.42
N PHE A 184 8.30 6.29 1.51
CA PHE A 184 8.21 6.93 2.82
C PHE A 184 9.32 7.98 3.06
N ARG A 185 8.96 9.02 3.80
CA ARG A 185 9.88 10.02 4.38
C ARG A 185 9.55 10.28 5.84
N PHE A 186 10.52 10.82 6.57
CA PHE A 186 10.26 11.36 7.91
C PHE A 186 9.46 12.66 7.81
N ALA A 187 8.53 12.85 8.75
CA ALA A 187 7.77 14.10 8.84
C ALA A 187 8.65 15.30 9.18
N SER A 188 8.29 16.44 8.63
CA SER A 188 8.86 17.77 8.82
C SER A 188 7.91 18.67 9.64
N ASN A 189 8.26 19.95 9.78
CA ASN A 189 7.35 20.94 10.38
C ASN A 189 6.17 21.32 9.47
N ASN A 190 6.25 21.01 8.17
CA ASN A 190 5.21 21.38 7.20
C ASN A 190 4.07 20.36 7.11
N ASP A 191 4.22 19.19 7.74
CA ASP A 191 3.23 18.10 7.74
C ASP A 191 2.26 18.22 8.93
N GLU A 192 1.98 19.45 9.38
CA GLU A 192 1.07 19.75 10.48
C GLU A 192 0.13 20.91 10.07
N PRO A 193 -1.19 20.68 9.94
CA PRO A 193 -1.87 19.39 10.10
C PRO A 193 -1.49 18.39 9.01
N ALA A 194 -1.75 17.11 9.28
CA ALA A 194 -1.58 16.04 8.32
C ALA A 194 -2.50 16.24 7.10
N GLU A 195 -2.01 15.93 5.89
CA GLU A 195 -2.70 16.15 4.61
C GLU A 195 -3.82 15.12 4.32
N ASN A 196 -3.75 13.94 4.92
CA ASN A 196 -4.75 12.90 4.72
C ASN A 196 -6.18 13.33 5.13
N ALA A 197 -7.19 12.60 4.65
CA ALA A 197 -8.61 12.93 4.81
C ALA A 197 -9.11 13.09 6.26
N THR A 198 -8.35 12.64 7.27
CA THR A 198 -8.70 12.85 8.68
C THR A 198 -8.23 14.20 9.24
N GLY A 199 -7.30 14.89 8.56
CA GLY A 199 -6.63 16.10 9.04
C GLY A 199 -5.75 15.89 10.27
N ASN A 200 -5.46 14.63 10.64
CA ASN A 200 -4.69 14.24 11.81
C ASN A 200 -3.73 13.09 11.45
N TRP A 201 -2.73 12.87 12.29
CA TRP A 201 -1.88 11.67 12.19
C TRP A 201 -2.75 10.41 12.29
N PHE A 202 -2.59 9.53 11.32
CA PHE A 202 -3.42 8.34 11.17
C PHE A 202 -2.73 7.09 11.69
N PHE A 203 -3.50 6.24 12.36
CA PHE A 203 -3.04 4.99 12.95
C PHE A 203 -3.87 3.84 12.36
N PRO A 204 -3.40 3.22 11.25
CA PRO A 204 -4.07 2.06 10.66
C PRO A 204 -4.20 0.91 11.67
N ARG A 205 -5.21 0.05 11.51
CA ARG A 205 -5.31 -1.14 12.36
C ARG A 205 -4.12 -2.06 12.10
N LEU A 206 -3.38 -2.39 13.15
CA LEU A 206 -2.16 -3.17 13.06
C LEU A 206 -2.44 -4.66 13.21
N VAL A 207 -1.94 -5.45 12.27
CA VAL A 207 -1.94 -6.91 12.31
C VAL A 207 -0.50 -7.38 12.52
N GLY A 208 -0.20 -7.81 13.74
CA GLY A 208 1.10 -8.35 14.11
C GLY A 208 1.34 -9.74 13.56
N TRP A 209 2.60 -10.19 13.57
CA TRP A 209 3.00 -11.47 12.98
C TRP A 209 2.24 -12.68 13.55
N ASN A 210 1.88 -12.59 14.83
CA ASN A 210 1.13 -13.61 15.57
C ASN A 210 -0.38 -13.35 15.60
N GLY A 211 -0.85 -12.25 15.02
CA GLY A 211 -2.23 -11.78 15.12
C GLY A 211 -3.12 -12.10 13.92
N TYR A 212 -2.59 -12.76 12.90
CA TYR A 212 -3.38 -13.15 11.73
C TYR A 212 -4.40 -14.25 12.09
N PRO A 213 -5.60 -14.24 11.48
CA PRO A 213 -6.45 -15.42 11.44
C PRO A 213 -5.71 -16.62 10.84
N ALA A 214 -6.12 -17.84 11.23
CA ALA A 214 -5.50 -19.07 10.76
C ALA A 214 -5.43 -19.12 9.22
N GLY A 215 -4.23 -19.34 8.68
CA GLY A 215 -3.96 -19.42 7.24
C GLY A 215 -3.85 -18.07 6.49
N TYR A 216 -4.22 -16.94 7.11
CA TYR A 216 -4.20 -15.64 6.41
C TYR A 216 -2.78 -15.12 6.23
N ARG A 217 -1.91 -15.32 7.23
CA ARG A 217 -0.49 -14.95 7.14
C ARG A 217 0.15 -15.64 5.94
N ASP A 218 0.09 -16.96 5.89
CA ASP A 218 0.71 -17.75 4.84
C ASP A 218 0.15 -17.36 3.46
N LYS A 219 -1.17 -17.15 3.36
CA LYS A 219 -1.81 -16.65 2.14
C LYS A 219 -1.25 -15.30 1.70
N LEU A 220 -1.14 -14.32 2.60
CA LEU A 220 -0.62 -12.99 2.27
C LEU A 220 0.88 -13.02 1.93
N MET A 221 1.69 -13.74 2.70
CA MET A 221 3.14 -13.83 2.45
C MET A 221 3.47 -14.60 1.16
N SER A 222 2.58 -15.48 0.71
CA SER A 222 2.73 -16.23 -0.56
C SER A 222 2.15 -15.52 -1.79
N ALA A 223 1.50 -14.37 -1.61
CA ALA A 223 0.80 -13.68 -2.68
C ALA A 223 1.76 -13.01 -3.67
N ASP A 224 1.44 -13.08 -4.95
CA ASP A 224 2.14 -12.35 -6.00
C ASP A 224 1.53 -10.95 -6.16
N PHE A 225 2.31 -9.94 -5.76
CA PHE A 225 1.98 -8.52 -5.92
C PHE A 225 2.73 -7.88 -7.10
N GLY A 226 3.21 -8.69 -8.04
CA GLY A 226 3.89 -8.24 -9.25
C GLY A 226 5.23 -7.58 -8.94
N SER A 227 5.32 -6.27 -9.19
CA SER A 227 6.54 -5.50 -8.95
C SER A 227 6.74 -5.08 -7.49
N ALA A 228 5.69 -5.14 -6.68
CA ALA A 228 5.75 -4.79 -5.26
C ALA A 228 6.02 -6.03 -4.41
N THR A 229 6.79 -5.87 -3.32
CA THR A 229 7.20 -6.99 -2.47
C THR A 229 6.98 -6.67 -1.00
N ILE A 230 6.24 -7.53 -0.31
CA ILE A 230 6.02 -7.45 1.13
C ILE A 230 7.21 -8.03 1.89
N LYS A 231 8.14 -7.18 2.34
CA LYS A 231 9.41 -7.58 2.96
C LYS A 231 9.32 -8.03 4.44
N ILE A 232 8.15 -8.47 4.91
CA ILE A 232 8.00 -9.07 6.25
C ILE A 232 7.86 -10.60 6.19
N ASP A 233 7.88 -11.18 4.99
CA ASP A 233 7.90 -12.62 4.77
C ASP A 233 9.25 -13.25 5.15
N ASP A 234 9.34 -14.58 5.02
CA ASP A 234 10.58 -15.30 5.33
C ASP A 234 11.62 -15.10 4.22
N GLY A 235 12.80 -14.60 4.58
CA GLY A 235 13.88 -14.28 3.64
C GLY A 235 14.07 -12.78 3.49
N ASP A 236 13.07 -12.07 2.93
CA ASP A 236 13.19 -10.62 2.70
C ASP A 236 13.20 -9.85 4.02
N PHE A 237 12.53 -10.36 5.06
CA PHE A 237 12.57 -9.74 6.38
C PHE A 237 13.99 -9.65 6.94
N GLN A 238 14.74 -10.76 6.94
CA GLN A 238 16.11 -10.77 7.44
C GLN A 238 17.03 -9.91 6.57
N TRP A 239 16.86 -9.98 5.24
CA TRP A 239 17.62 -9.14 4.31
C TRP A 239 17.37 -7.65 4.55
N ALA A 240 16.11 -7.24 4.65
CA ALA A 240 15.73 -5.86 4.83
C ALA A 240 16.18 -5.31 6.19
N LEU A 241 16.12 -6.12 7.25
CA LEU A 241 16.69 -5.76 8.54
C LEU A 241 18.21 -5.56 8.45
N ASP A 242 18.95 -6.47 7.82
CA ASP A 242 20.41 -6.31 7.70
C ASP A 242 20.80 -5.09 6.87
N TYR A 243 20.08 -4.83 5.78
CA TYR A 243 20.32 -3.70 4.89
C TYR A 243 20.01 -2.35 5.55
N ALA A 244 18.95 -2.29 6.35
CA ALA A 244 18.44 -1.05 6.91
C ALA A 244 18.93 -0.75 8.33
N LYS A 245 19.73 -1.63 8.96
CA LYS A 245 20.15 -1.47 10.36
C LYS A 245 21.09 -0.28 10.57
N PRO A 246 20.99 0.40 11.73
CA PRO A 246 22.02 1.34 12.18
C PRO A 246 23.39 0.68 12.24
N SER A 247 24.43 1.39 11.81
CA SER A 247 25.80 0.89 11.95
C SER A 247 26.21 0.85 13.43
N GLY A 248 26.93 -0.22 13.80
CA GLY A 248 27.53 -0.34 15.14
C GLY A 248 26.61 -0.83 16.25
N ILE A 249 25.33 -1.14 15.98
CA ILE A 249 24.50 -1.85 16.97
C ILE A 249 24.76 -3.37 16.89
N PRO A 250 24.75 -4.10 18.01
CA PRO A 250 25.01 -5.54 18.04
C PRO A 250 23.82 -6.39 17.55
N PHE A 251 22.91 -5.85 16.73
CA PHE A 251 21.77 -6.60 16.20
C PHE A 251 22.19 -7.53 15.05
N ASP A 252 21.70 -8.77 15.08
CA ASP A 252 21.93 -9.77 14.04
C ASP A 252 20.61 -10.14 13.36
N ALA A 253 20.42 -9.78 12.10
CA ALA A 253 19.20 -10.10 11.36
C ALA A 253 19.04 -11.60 11.10
N TYR A 254 20.13 -12.37 11.07
CA TYR A 254 20.16 -13.79 10.70
C TYR A 254 20.37 -14.75 11.88
N ALA A 255 20.39 -14.23 13.11
CA ALA A 255 20.46 -15.03 14.35
C ALA A 255 19.30 -16.02 14.52
#